data_AF-A0A7X2STJ5-F1
#
_entry.id   AF-A0A7X2STJ5-F1
#
_cell.length_a   1.000
_cell.length_b   1.000
_cell.length_c   1.000
_cell.angle_alpha   90.00
_cell.angle_beta   90.00
_cell.angle_gamma   90.00
#
_symmetry.space_group_name_H-M   'P 1'
#
loop_
_entity.id
_entity.type
_entity.pdbx_description
1 polymer ?
#
loop_
_entity_poly.entity_id
_entity_poly.type
_entity_poly.pdbx_seq_one_letter_code
_entity_poly.pdbx_strand_id
1 'polypeptide(L)' 'ILEGSLKPSSDTPTHLYLYKAFPAIGGIVHTHSRWATSWAQSGRDIPALGTTHADYFESAIPCTREMYEEEIVKDYEYHT' A
#
# COMPACT_ATOMS: atom_id res chain seq x y z
N ILE A 1 1.10 -5.09 20.70
CA ILE A 1 0.41 -3.93 21.28
C ILE A 1 1.18 -3.55 22.54
N LEU A 2 1.67 -2.32 22.63
CA LEU A 2 2.40 -1.85 23.83
C LEU A 2 1.45 -1.21 24.85
N GLU A 3 0.42 -0.50 24.38
CA GLU A 3 -0.63 0.13 25.21
C GLU A 3 -1.98 0.19 24.44
N GLY A 4 -3.06 0.48 25.18
CA GLY A 4 -4.42 0.59 24.64
C GLY A 4 -5.28 -0.68 24.80
N SER A 5 -6.59 -0.50 24.94
CA SER A 5 -7.58 -1.58 25.11
C SER A 5 -8.32 -1.96 23.82
N LEU A 6 -8.18 -1.16 22.77
CA LEU A 6 -8.79 -1.42 21.47
C LEU A 6 -7.93 -2.38 20.66
N LYS A 7 -8.60 -3.15 19.79
CA LYS A 7 -7.88 -3.91 18.77
C LYS A 7 -7.32 -2.93 17.73
N PRO A 8 -6.05 -3.08 17.32
CA PRO A 8 -5.50 -2.28 16.24
C PRO A 8 -6.13 -2.71 14.90
N SER A 9 -5.88 -1.94 13.83
CA SER A 9 -6.35 -2.30 12.49
C SER A 9 -5.89 -3.69 12.07
N SER A 10 -6.69 -4.38 11.26
CA SER A 10 -6.25 -5.62 10.58
C SER A 10 -4.98 -5.39 9.75
N ASP A 11 -4.77 -4.19 9.23
CA ASP A 11 -3.65 -3.85 8.34
C ASP A 11 -2.36 -3.52 9.11
N THR A 12 -2.37 -3.65 10.44
CA THR A 12 -1.20 -3.38 11.28
C THR A 12 0.05 -4.17 10.84
N PRO A 13 -0.03 -5.46 10.46
CA PRO A 13 1.15 -6.19 9.99
C PRO A 13 1.77 -5.56 8.73
N THR A 14 0.97 -5.14 7.75
CA THR A 14 1.45 -4.43 6.55
C THR A 14 2.14 -3.14 6.92
N HIS A 15 1.55 -2.34 7.82
CA HIS A 15 2.18 -1.11 8.31
C HIS A 15 3.55 -1.37 8.95
N LEU A 16 3.65 -2.39 9.81
CA LEU A 16 4.90 -2.76 10.46
C LEU A 16 5.97 -3.24 9.47
N TYR A 17 5.56 -3.98 8.45
CA TYR A 17 6.46 -4.40 7.38
C TYR A 17 7.02 -3.19 6.62
N LEU A 18 6.16 -2.26 6.21
CA LEU A 18 6.56 -1.06 5.46
C LEU A 18 7.47 -0.14 6.27
N TYR A 19 7.20 0.06 7.57
CA TYR A 19 8.11 0.84 8.44
C TYR A 19 9.50 0.21 8.56
N LYS A 20 9.61 -1.13 8.51
CA LYS A 20 10.91 -1.81 8.52
C LYS A 20 11.61 -1.73 7.15
N ALA A 21 10.85 -1.87 6.07
CA ALA A 21 11.37 -1.87 4.71
C ALA A 21 11.81 -0.47 4.24
N PHE A 22 11.14 0.59 4.71
CA PHE A 22 11.38 1.97 4.29
C PHE A 22 11.69 2.87 5.49
N PRO A 23 12.95 2.91 5.98
CA PRO A 23 13.30 3.65 7.19
C PRO A 23 13.03 5.17 7.15
N ALA A 24 12.84 5.73 5.96
CA ALA A 24 12.59 7.16 5.76
C ALA A 24 11.13 7.59 6.00
N ILE A 25 10.16 6.66 6.01
CA ILE A 25 8.75 7.03 6.13
C ILE A 25 8.38 7.30 7.60
N GLY A 26 7.56 8.34 7.83
CA GLY A 26 7.05 8.71 9.16
C GLY A 26 5.56 8.48 9.36
N GLY A 27 4.85 8.02 8.34
CA GLY A 27 3.40 7.78 8.37
C GLY A 27 2.93 6.95 7.18
N ILE A 28 1.85 6.19 7.36
CA ILE A 28 1.24 5.32 6.33
C ILE A 28 -0.26 5.59 6.32
N VAL A 29 -0.83 5.71 5.12
CA VAL A 29 -2.27 5.85 4.90
C VAL A 29 -2.75 4.69 4.03
N HIS A 30 -3.75 3.96 4.50
CA HIS A 30 -4.45 2.93 3.73
C HIS A 30 -5.91 3.33 3.55
N THR A 31 -6.41 3.31 2.30
CA THR A 31 -7.81 3.60 1.98
C THR A 31 -8.24 2.85 0.73
N HIS A 32 -9.55 2.69 0.56
CA HIS A 32 -10.18 2.31 -0.71
C HIS A 32 -10.83 3.54 -1.37
N SER A 33 -10.02 4.57 -1.67
CA SER A 33 -10.52 5.76 -2.37
C SER A 33 -10.93 5.40 -3.80
N ARG A 34 -12.14 5.78 -4.19
CA ARG A 34 -12.85 5.22 -5.37
C ARG A 34 -11.98 5.12 -6.63
N TRP A 35 -11.33 6.21 -7.01
CA TRP A 35 -10.56 6.26 -8.25
C TRP A 35 -9.24 5.49 -8.18
N ALA A 36 -8.51 5.59 -7.06
CA ALA A 36 -7.29 4.81 -6.87
C ALA A 36 -7.60 3.31 -6.84
N THR A 37 -8.69 2.91 -6.17
CA THR A 37 -9.16 1.52 -6.16
C THR A 37 -9.54 1.02 -7.56
N SER A 38 -10.15 1.85 -8.41
CA SER A 38 -10.41 1.45 -9.81
C SER A 38 -9.13 1.17 -10.60
N TRP A 39 -8.06 1.94 -10.38
CA TRP A 39 -6.75 1.66 -10.99
C TRP A 39 -6.13 0.37 -10.45
N ALA A 40 -6.14 0.19 -9.12
CA ALA A 40 -5.65 -1.03 -8.49
C ALA A 40 -6.39 -2.30 -8.98
N GLN A 41 -7.72 -2.25 -9.08
CA GLN A 41 -8.53 -3.34 -9.63
C GLN A 41 -8.27 -3.60 -11.12
N SER A 42 -7.80 -2.60 -11.86
CA SER A 42 -7.40 -2.80 -13.25
C SER A 42 -6.01 -3.44 -13.40
N GLY A 43 -5.23 -3.54 -12.31
CA GLY A 43 -3.88 -4.09 -12.32
C GLY A 43 -2.89 -3.23 -13.11
N ARG A 44 -3.04 -1.91 -13.11
CA ARG A 44 -2.24 -0.98 -13.94
C ARG A 44 -1.64 0.15 -13.12
N ASP A 45 -0.41 0.49 -13.47
CA ASP A 45 0.25 1.71 -13.01
C ASP A 45 -0.54 2.96 -13.43
N ILE A 46 -0.50 3.99 -12.60
CA ILE A 46 -1.05 5.31 -12.95
C ILE A 46 0.07 6.12 -13.63
N PRO A 47 0.00 6.37 -14.95
CA PRO A 47 1.04 7.13 -15.64
C PRO A 47 1.05 8.59 -15.21
N ALA A 48 2.24 9.20 -15.18
CA ALA A 48 2.39 10.62 -14.94
C ALA A 48 1.94 11.43 -16.18
N LEU A 49 0.72 11.98 -16.12
CA LEU A 49 0.09 12.67 -17.27
C LEU A 49 -0.01 14.19 -17.10
N GLY A 50 0.51 14.76 -16.01
CA GLY A 50 0.46 16.21 -15.77
C GLY A 50 1.33 16.65 -14.60
N THR A 51 1.52 17.96 -14.45
CA THR A 51 2.39 18.54 -13.41
C THR A 51 1.89 18.28 -12.00
N THR A 52 0.57 18.27 -11.79
CA THR A 52 -0.01 17.91 -10.48
C THR A 52 0.40 16.52 -10.00
N HIS A 53 0.62 15.57 -10.92
CA HIS A 53 1.20 14.27 -10.56
C HIS A 53 2.67 14.43 -10.18
N ALA A 54 3.44 15.11 -11.03
CA ALA A 54 4.88 15.32 -10.87
C ALA A 54 5.26 16.11 -9.60
N ASP A 55 4.35 16.94 -9.07
CA ASP A 55 4.55 17.68 -7.82
C ASP A 55 4.69 16.75 -6.61
N TYR A 56 4.14 15.53 -6.66
CA TYR A 56 4.11 14.57 -5.55
C TYR A 56 4.81 13.25 -5.86
N PHE A 57 4.80 12.81 -7.11
CA PHE A 57 5.35 11.53 -7.55
C PHE A 57 6.22 11.74 -8.80
N GLU A 58 7.50 11.38 -8.70
CA GLU A 58 8.49 11.61 -9.77
C GLU A 58 8.18 10.80 -11.04
N SER A 59 7.56 9.63 -10.91
CA SER A 59 7.26 8.71 -12.00
C SER A 59 5.82 8.19 -11.91
N ALA A 60 5.46 7.26 -12.81
CA ALA A 60 4.20 6.52 -12.67
C ALA A 60 4.06 5.95 -11.26
N ILE A 61 2.82 5.98 -10.71
CA ILE A 61 2.52 5.36 -9.42
C ILE A 61 2.32 3.87 -9.70
N PRO A 62 3.18 2.99 -9.15
CA PRO A 62 3.17 1.58 -9.51
C PRO A 62 1.95 0.87 -8.92
N CYS A 63 1.40 -0.08 -9.68
CA CYS A 63 0.51 -1.11 -9.17
C CYS A 63 1.33 -2.39 -8.99
N THR A 64 1.16 -3.05 -7.84
CA THR A 64 1.83 -4.32 -7.58
C THR A 64 1.26 -5.41 -8.49
N ARG A 65 2.03 -6.48 -8.68
CA ARG A 65 1.54 -7.68 -9.38
C ARG A 65 0.44 -8.36 -8.57
N GLU A 66 -0.31 -9.26 -9.22
CA GLU A 66 -1.15 -10.20 -8.49
C GLU A 66 -0.31 -11.08 -7.56
N MET A 67 -0.84 -11.31 -6.36
CA MET A 67 -0.26 -12.23 -5.40
C MET A 67 -0.49 -13.67 -5.85
N TYR A 68 0.47 -14.55 -5.57
CA TYR A 68 0.28 -15.99 -5.76
C TYR A 68 -0.60 -16.57 -4.65
N GLU A 69 -1.26 -17.70 -4.91
CA GLU A 69 -2.16 -18.34 -3.94
C GLU A 69 -1.45 -18.65 -2.62
N GLU A 70 -0.18 -19.07 -2.68
CA GLU A 70 0.61 -19.38 -1.49
C GLU A 70 0.93 -18.14 -0.64
N GLU A 71 1.06 -16.97 -1.28
CA GLU A 71 1.29 -15.69 -0.60
C GLU A 71 0.01 -15.22 0.10
N ILE A 72 -1.16 -15.46 -0.52
CA ILE A 72 -2.46 -15.11 0.05
C ILE A 72 -2.78 -15.95 1.30
N VAL A 73 -2.52 -17.25 1.25
CA VAL A 73 -2.90 -18.20 2.32
C VAL A 73 -2.02 -18.05 3.57
N LYS A 74 -0.76 -17.62 3.42
CA LYS A 74 0.20 -17.59 4.53
C LYS A 74 0.22 -16.25 5.25
N ASP A 75 0.76 -15.23 4.60
CA ASP A 75 1.22 -14.00 5.24
C ASP A 75 1.02 -12.82 4.28
N TYR A 76 -0.20 -12.69 3.73
CA TYR A 76 -0.46 -11.79 2.61
C TYR A 76 0.01 -10.36 2.88
N GLU A 77 -0.06 -9.91 4.14
CA GLU A 77 0.37 -8.59 4.59
C GLU A 77 1.84 -8.25 4.30
N TYR A 78 2.69 -9.26 4.07
CA TYR A 78 4.11 -9.12 3.73
C TYR A 78 4.40 -9.22 2.23
N HIS A 79 3.39 -9.57 1.44
CA HIS A 79 3.48 -9.79 0.00
C HIS A 79 2.67 -8.77 -0.82
N THR A 80 2.06 -7.78 -0.16
CA THR A 80 1.26 -6.70 -0.78
C THR A 80 2.10 -5.62 -1.41
#